data_AF-A0AAV8YUK6-F1
#
_entry.id   AF-A0AAV8YUK6-F1
#
_cell.length_a   1.000
_cell.length_b   1.000
_cell.length_c   1.000
_cell.angle_alpha   90.00
_cell.angle_beta   90.00
_cell.angle_gamma   90.00
#
_symmetry.space_group_name_H-M   'P 1'
#
loop_
_entity.id
_entity.type
_entity.pdbx_description
1 polymer ?
#
loop_
_entity_poly.entity_id
_entity_poly.type
_entity_poly.pdbx_seq_one_letter_code
_entity_poly.pdbx_strand_id
1 'polypeptide(L)'
;MPAGLKIKKVVIEPPLSLRFPWFPTTVSEWNDIANAFQDRWQFPHCLGAVDGKHVQIIAPHGSGSYYFNYNKTHSIVLMAIAKC
;
A
#
# COMPACT_ATOMS: atom_id res chain seq x y z
N MET A 1 18.06 17.15 -17.71
CA MET A 1 16.90 17.27 -18.61
C MET A 1 15.87 16.24 -18.16
N PRO A 2 14.68 16.63 -17.65
CA PRO A 2 13.76 15.65 -17.06
C PRO A 2 12.95 15.00 -18.19
N ALA A 3 13.21 13.72 -18.46
CA ALA A 3 12.31 12.89 -19.25
C ALA A 3 11.23 12.34 -18.31
N GLY A 4 9.98 12.51 -18.72
CA GLY A 4 8.78 12.39 -17.88
C GLY A 4 8.67 11.09 -17.08
N LEU A 5 8.23 11.27 -15.83
CA LEU A 5 7.71 10.20 -14.99
C LEU A 5 6.51 9.57 -15.69
N LYS A 6 6.74 8.46 -16.40
CA LYS A 6 5.65 7.60 -16.86
C LYS A 6 5.07 6.95 -15.62
N ILE A 7 3.96 7.49 -15.12
CA ILE A 7 3.07 6.78 -14.22
C ILE A 7 2.62 5.54 -15.01
N LYS A 8 3.31 4.40 -14.80
CA LYS A 8 2.73 3.12 -15.14
C LYS A 8 1.46 3.04 -14.31
N LYS A 9 0.33 3.09 -15.02
CA LYS A 9 -1.02 2.89 -14.48
C LYS A 9 -0.92 1.82 -13.39
N VAL A 10 -1.16 2.22 -12.15
CA VAL A 10 -1.40 1.28 -11.06
C VAL A 10 -2.77 0.71 -11.37
N VAL A 11 -2.78 -0.40 -12.10
CA VAL A 11 -3.95 -1.25 -12.16
C VAL A 11 -3.86 -2.08 -10.88
N ILE A 12 -4.59 -1.65 -9.85
CA ILE A 12 -5.10 -2.61 -8.87
C ILE A 12 -6.02 -3.46 -9.73
N GLU A 13 -5.65 -4.70 -10.06
CA GLU A 13 -6.63 -5.63 -10.60
C GLU A 13 -7.49 -6.07 -9.42
N PRO A 14 -8.72 -5.54 -9.25
CA PRO A 14 -9.63 -6.19 -8.35
C PRO A 14 -9.87 -7.60 -8.90
N PRO A 15 -10.02 -8.64 -8.05
CA PRO A 15 -10.64 -9.87 -8.50
C PRO A 15 -11.94 -9.49 -9.20
N LEU A 16 -12.06 -9.94 -10.45
CA LEU A 16 -13.15 -9.66 -11.38
C LEU A 16 -14.52 -9.91 -10.71
N SER A 17 -15.10 -8.89 -10.07
CA SER A 17 -16.55 -8.74 -9.77
C SER A 17 -16.90 -7.69 -8.69
N LEU A 18 -15.97 -7.21 -7.85
CA LEU A 18 -16.37 -6.28 -6.78
C LEU A 18 -16.11 -4.81 -7.15
N ARG A 19 -17.22 -4.05 -7.21
CA ARG A 19 -17.26 -2.59 -7.10
C ARG A 19 -16.26 -2.09 -6.05
N PHE A 20 -15.55 -1.01 -6.39
CA PHE A 20 -14.69 -0.22 -5.48
C PHE A 20 -15.20 -0.24 -4.04
N PRO A 21 -14.40 -0.67 -3.04
CA PRO A 21 -14.93 -0.83 -1.70
C PRO A 21 -15.22 0.55 -1.10
N TRP A 22 -16.48 0.73 -0.75
CA TRP A 22 -16.95 1.66 0.26
C TRP A 22 -16.07 1.53 1.51
N PHE A 23 -15.50 2.64 1.99
CA PHE A 23 -14.74 2.65 3.25
C PHE A 23 -15.72 2.33 4.39
N PRO A 24 -15.50 1.31 5.23
CA PRO A 24 -16.49 0.88 6.21
C PRO A 24 -16.92 2.05 7.10
N THR A 25 -18.23 2.19 7.30
CA THR A 25 -18.84 3.27 8.09
C THR A 25 -19.49 2.76 9.35
N THR A 26 -19.85 1.47 9.39
CA THR A 26 -20.53 0.85 10.52
C THR A 26 -19.64 -0.14 11.26
N VAL A 27 -19.93 -0.34 12.54
CA VAL A 27 -19.23 -1.33 13.38
C VAL A 27 -19.40 -2.75 12.83
N SER A 28 -20.57 -3.06 12.25
CA SER A 28 -20.82 -4.38 11.65
C SER A 28 -19.87 -4.66 10.49
N GLU A 29 -19.70 -3.70 9.57
CA GLU A 29 -18.78 -3.86 8.45
C GLU A 29 -17.33 -4.04 8.91
N TRP A 30 -16.91 -3.32 9.96
CA TRP A 30 -15.58 -3.51 10.55
C TRP A 30 -15.41 -4.89 11.18
N ASN A 31 -16.44 -5.40 11.86
CA ASN A 31 -16.43 -6.75 12.42
C ASN A 31 -16.36 -7.81 11.32
N ASP A 32 -17.09 -7.63 10.22
CA ASP A 32 -17.06 -8.55 9.08
C ASP A 32 -15.66 -8.61 8.46
N ILE A 33 -15.00 -7.46 8.33
CA ILE A 33 -13.60 -7.40 7.86
C ILE A 33 -12.66 -8.10 8.85
N ALA A 34 -12.79 -7.82 10.15
CA ALA A 34 -11.97 -8.46 11.19
C ALA A 34 -12.11 -9.99 11.16
N ASN A 35 -13.33 -10.49 11.06
CA ASN A 35 -13.61 -11.92 10.94
C ASN A 35 -13.00 -12.50 9.66
N ALA A 36 -13.13 -11.81 8.53
CA ALA A 36 -12.59 -12.27 7.27
C ALA A 36 -11.04 -12.30 7.23
N PHE A 37 -10.36 -11.44 8.00
CA PHE A 37 -8.91 -11.53 8.21
C PHE A 37 -8.54 -12.65 9.18
N GLN A 38 -9.30 -12.83 10.25
CA GLN A 38 -9.11 -13.93 11.19
C GLN A 38 -9.25 -15.29 10.50
N ASP A 39 -10.30 -15.49 9.71
CA ASP A 39 -10.59 -16.79 9.06
C ASP A 39 -9.55 -17.15 8.00
N ARG A 40 -9.08 -16.16 7.24
CA ARG A 40 -8.15 -16.38 6.12
C ARG A 40 -6.69 -16.41 6.54
N TRP A 41 -6.32 -15.58 7.51
CA TRP A 41 -4.93 -15.30 7.81
C TRP A 41 -4.58 -15.45 9.30
N GLN A 42 -5.56 -15.79 10.16
CA GLN A 42 -5.37 -15.89 11.61
C GLN A 42 -4.86 -14.59 12.25
N PHE A 43 -5.26 -13.44 11.68
CA PHE A 43 -4.97 -12.12 12.24
C PHE A 43 -6.21 -11.59 12.98
N PRO A 44 -6.31 -11.81 14.30
CA PRO A 44 -7.46 -11.35 15.06
C PRO A 44 -7.49 -9.83 15.09
N HIS A 45 -8.71 -9.27 14.99
CA HIS A 45 -8.96 -7.82 15.03
C HIS A 45 -8.28 -7.01 13.90
N CYS A 46 -7.87 -7.66 12.80
CA CYS A 46 -7.27 -6.97 11.66
C CYS A 46 -8.34 -6.31 10.78
N LEU A 47 -8.29 -4.99 10.66
CA LEU A 47 -9.28 -4.20 9.95
C LEU A 47 -8.89 -3.89 8.49
N GLY A 48 -7.72 -4.33 8.05
CA GLY A 48 -7.19 -4.03 6.72
C GLY A 48 -5.69 -4.26 6.62
N ALA A 49 -5.20 -4.30 5.39
CA ALA A 49 -3.77 -4.38 5.08
C ALA A 49 -3.41 -3.22 4.15
N VAL A 50 -2.24 -2.62 4.38
CA VAL A 50 -1.72 -1.53 3.55
C VAL A 50 -0.32 -1.90 3.09
N ASP A 51 -0.12 -1.85 1.78
CA ASP A 51 1.20 -2.02 1.17
C ASP A 51 1.80 -0.66 0.79
N GLY A 52 3.08 -0.49 1.06
CA GLY A 52 3.81 0.74 0.85
C GLY A 52 4.45 0.78 -0.54
N LYS A 53 4.36 1.92 -1.23
CA LYS A 53 5.03 2.07 -2.53
C LYS A 53 6.44 2.61 -2.34
N HIS A 54 7.43 1.90 -2.86
CA HIS A 54 8.79 2.44 -2.97
C HIS A 54 8.85 3.56 -4.01
N VAL A 55 9.09 4.79 -3.56
CA VAL A 55 9.38 5.95 -4.40
C VAL A 55 10.89 6.10 -4.47
N GLN A 56 11.45 5.98 -5.67
CA GLN A 56 12.89 6.15 -5.87
C GLN A 56 13.32 7.58 -5.60
N ILE A 57 14.47 7.74 -4.94
CA ILE A 57 15.06 9.03 -4.59
C ILE A 57 16.55 9.06 -4.95
N ILE A 58 17.08 10.26 -5.09
CA ILE A 58 18.52 10.49 -5.01
C ILE A 58 18.87 10.55 -3.53
N ALA A 59 19.73 9.65 -3.07
CA ALA A 59 20.09 9.58 -1.66
C ALA A 59 20.92 10.82 -1.26
N PRO A 60 20.63 11.43 -0.09
CA PRO A 60 21.46 12.49 0.47
C PRO A 60 22.93 12.08 0.63
N HIS A 61 23.85 13.03 0.53
CA HIS A 61 25.27 12.72 0.69
C HIS A 61 25.57 12.15 2.07
N GLY A 62 26.36 11.06 2.13
CA GLY A 62 26.70 10.38 3.38
C GLY A 62 25.62 9.43 3.94
N SER A 63 24.51 9.20 3.21
CA SER A 63 23.44 8.30 3.68
C SER A 63 23.82 6.81 3.66
N GLY A 64 24.93 6.43 3.04
CA GLY A 64 25.33 5.03 2.87
C GLY A 64 24.19 4.19 2.28
N SER A 65 23.87 3.07 2.94
CA SER A 65 22.80 2.15 2.56
C SER A 65 21.42 2.48 3.13
N TYR A 66 21.25 3.61 3.85
CA TYR A 66 20.01 3.91 4.58
C TYR A 66 18.75 3.89 3.70
N TYR A 67 18.86 4.36 2.46
CA TYR A 67 17.76 4.34 1.49
C TYR A 67 17.84 3.18 0.49
N PHE A 68 18.87 2.34 0.56
CA PHE A 68 19.14 1.31 -0.44
C PHE A 68 18.22 0.10 -0.25
N ASN A 69 17.46 -0.24 -1.27
CA ASN A 69 16.51 -1.35 -1.26
C ASN A 69 17.05 -2.59 -1.99
N TYR A 70 16.30 -3.69 -1.90
CA TYR A 70 16.61 -4.95 -2.59
C TYR A 70 16.76 -4.80 -4.11
N ASN A 71 16.03 -3.86 -4.72
CA ASN A 71 16.10 -3.58 -6.16
C ASN A 71 17.35 -2.79 -6.56
N LYS A 72 18.37 -2.70 -5.69
CA LYS A 72 19.62 -1.98 -5.90
C LYS A 72 19.44 -0.50 -6.23
N THR A 73 18.38 0.12 -5.69
CA THR A 73 18.08 1.55 -5.86
C THR A 73 17.89 2.21 -4.51
N HIS A 74 17.98 3.54 -4.47
CA HIS A 74 17.60 4.29 -3.28
C HIS A 74 16.11 4.67 -3.34
N SER A 75 15.37 4.41 -2.28
CA SER A 75 13.94 4.71 -2.21
C SER A 75 13.45 4.99 -0.80
N ILE A 76 12.35 5.71 -0.70
CA ILE A 76 11.54 5.83 0.51
C ILE A 76 10.20 5.11 0.30
N VAL A 77 9.66 4.53 1.37
CA VAL A 77 8.33 3.91 1.33
C VAL A 77 7.27 5.00 1.54
N LEU A 78 6.39 5.18 0.57
CA LEU A 78 5.21 6.02 0.69
C LEU A 78 4.03 5.16 1.16
N MET A 79 3.49 5.50 2.33
CA MET A 79 2.25 4.94 2.86
C MET A 79 1.20 6.04 2.96
N ALA A 80 -0.01 5.78 2.48
CA ALA A 80 -1.14 6.70 2.61
C ALA A 80 -2.45 5.93 2.72
N ILE A 81 -3.32 6.38 3.62
CA ILE A 81 -4.70 5.92 3.75
C ILE A 81 -5.56 7.19 3.76
N ALA A 82 -6.55 7.28 2.88
CA ALA A 82 -7.45 8.43 2.81
C ALA A 82 -8.90 7.96 2.74
N LYS A 83 -9.76 8.61 3.52
CA LYS A 83 -11.22 8.55 3.41
C LYS A 83 -11.65 9.90 2.81
N CYS A 84 -12.11 9.89 1.56
CA CYS A 84 -12.62 11.08 0.89
C CYS A 84 -14.11 11.29 1.17
#